data_AF-A0A7V9M685-F1
#
_entry.id   AF-A0A7V9M685-F1
#
_cell.length_a   1.000
_cell.length_b   1.000
_cell.length_c   1.000
_cell.angle_alpha   90.00
_cell.angle_beta   90.00
_cell.angle_gamma   90.00
#
_symmetry.space_group_name_H-M   'P 1'
#
loop_
_entity.id
_entity.type
_entity.pdbx_description
1 polymer ?
#
loop_
_entity_poly.entity_id
_entity_poly.type
_entity_poly.pdbx_seq_one_letter_code
_entity_poly.pdbx_strand_id
1 'polypeptide(L)'
;MSDLGASTGWGLLIGASLLAGALVAAGVRLPKKAAATLTAFGGGILFAAVALELVPEADAEAGPGLTALGLIAGALVYVGADRFLNRDHDTKMMRQSAHAASAGREMAMPSGGGSGSREVARGESIAAGLFVDGVPESIALGLTVAEGEVGIALLAGIVVGNLVEAYGAAQPIVAGG
;
A
#
# COMPACT_ATOMS: atom_id res chain seq x y z
N MET A 1 20.52 -16.45 14.56
CA MET A 1 19.48 -17.48 14.29
C MET A 1 18.15 -17.14 14.96
N SER A 2 18.14 -16.39 16.07
CA SER A 2 16.95 -15.76 16.66
C SER A 2 16.26 -14.75 15.72
N ASP A 3 17.02 -14.09 14.84
CA ASP A 3 16.51 -12.99 14.01
C ASP A 3 15.69 -13.46 12.79
N LEU A 4 15.93 -14.69 12.29
CA LEU A 4 15.15 -15.28 11.21
C LEU A 4 13.71 -15.59 11.63
N GLY A 5 13.51 -15.99 12.90
CA GLY A 5 12.17 -16.26 13.44
C GLY A 5 11.36 -14.97 13.58
N ALA A 6 11.99 -13.90 14.06
CA ALA A 6 11.37 -12.59 14.19
C ALA A 6 11.03 -11.99 12.81
N SER A 7 11.97 -11.98 11.86
CA SER A 7 11.73 -11.44 10.51
C SER A 7 10.63 -12.20 9.75
N THR A 8 10.60 -13.52 9.87
CA THR A 8 9.53 -14.36 9.30
C THR A 8 8.18 -14.05 9.96
N GLY A 9 8.15 -13.87 11.29
CA GLY A 9 6.94 -13.51 12.02
C GLY A 9 6.36 -12.16 11.58
N TRP A 10 7.20 -11.15 11.42
CA TRP A 10 6.78 -9.83 10.94
C TRP A 10 6.31 -9.87 9.49
N GLY A 11 7.04 -10.57 8.61
CA GLY A 11 6.62 -10.77 7.22
C GLY A 11 5.27 -11.48 7.10
N LEU A 12 5.03 -12.51 7.92
CA LEU A 12 3.75 -13.20 7.99
C LEU A 12 2.62 -12.28 8.48
N LEU A 13 2.89 -11.43 9.47
CA LEU A 13 1.91 -10.49 10.00
C LEU A 13 1.48 -9.48 8.92
N ILE A 14 2.42 -8.96 8.14
CA ILE A 14 2.13 -8.03 7.05
C ILE A 14 1.34 -8.73 5.94
N GLY A 15 1.78 -9.92 5.51
CA GLY A 15 1.03 -10.72 4.53
C GLY A 15 -0.38 -11.05 5.01
N ALA A 16 -0.55 -11.36 6.29
CA ALA A 16 -1.87 -11.61 6.88
C ALA A 16 -2.76 -10.37 6.90
N SER A 17 -2.19 -9.17 7.04
CA SER A 17 -2.95 -7.91 7.02
C SER A 17 -3.60 -7.64 5.64
N LEU A 18 -2.89 -7.97 4.55
CA LEU A 18 -3.43 -7.90 3.19
C LEU A 18 -4.61 -8.87 3.00
N LEU A 19 -4.44 -10.13 3.43
CA LEU A 19 -5.50 -11.14 3.38
C LEU A 19 -6.72 -10.71 4.21
N ALA A 20 -6.48 -10.16 5.40
CA ALA A 20 -7.56 -9.65 6.26
C ALA A 20 -8.33 -8.52 5.57
N GLY A 21 -7.64 -7.58 4.91
CA GLY A 21 -8.29 -6.46 4.21
C GLY A 21 -9.18 -6.92 3.07
N ALA A 22 -8.70 -7.89 2.28
CA ALA A 22 -9.47 -8.51 1.21
C ALA A 22 -10.70 -9.28 1.75
N LEU A 23 -10.55 -10.02 2.85
CA LEU A 23 -11.66 -10.74 3.49
C LEU A 23 -12.72 -9.79 4.06
N VAL A 24 -12.29 -8.68 4.69
CA VAL A 24 -13.19 -7.63 5.17
C VAL A 24 -13.95 -7.02 3.99
N ALA A 25 -13.31 -6.77 2.86
CA ALA A 25 -13.98 -6.27 1.65
C ALA A 25 -15.05 -7.24 1.11
N ALA A 26 -14.83 -8.55 1.22
CA ALA A 26 -15.80 -9.55 0.77
C ALA A 26 -17.05 -9.62 1.67
N GLY A 27 -16.91 -9.40 2.98
CA GLY A 27 -18.01 -9.55 3.95
C GLY A 27 -18.66 -8.25 4.42
N VAL A 28 -17.95 -7.12 4.32
CA VAL A 28 -18.34 -5.86 4.98
C VAL A 28 -18.18 -4.69 4.01
N ARG A 29 -19.21 -3.83 3.94
CA ARG A 29 -19.10 -2.52 3.29
C ARG A 29 -18.94 -1.44 4.34
N LEU A 30 -17.75 -0.84 4.40
CA LEU A 30 -17.47 0.25 5.32
C LEU A 30 -18.26 1.51 4.92
N PRO A 31 -18.83 2.25 5.90
CA PRO A 31 -19.44 3.53 5.61
C PRO A 31 -18.38 4.52 5.12
N LYS A 32 -18.75 5.39 4.17
CA LYS A 32 -17.84 6.34 3.48
C LYS A 32 -16.90 7.09 4.42
N LYS A 33 -17.43 7.56 5.56
CA LYS A 33 -16.67 8.29 6.58
C LYS A 33 -15.61 7.42 7.26
N ALA A 34 -15.94 6.17 7.59
CA ALA A 34 -15.00 5.27 8.25
C ALA A 34 -13.86 4.87 7.31
N ALA A 35 -14.19 4.51 6.07
CA ALA A 35 -13.21 4.18 5.04
C ALA A 35 -12.23 5.35 4.81
N ALA A 36 -12.76 6.55 4.54
CA ALA A 36 -11.94 7.76 4.37
C ALA A 36 -11.05 8.07 5.60
N THR A 37 -11.59 7.91 6.81
CA THR A 37 -10.84 8.16 8.06
C THR A 37 -9.74 7.14 8.24
N LEU A 38 -10.01 5.85 7.98
CA LEU A 38 -9.01 4.77 8.07
C LEU A 38 -7.89 4.96 7.05
N THR A 39 -8.22 5.31 5.80
CA THR A 39 -7.21 5.61 4.76
C THR A 39 -6.34 6.81 5.15
N ALA A 40 -6.96 7.91 5.58
CA ALA A 40 -6.22 9.10 5.99
C ALA A 40 -5.35 8.84 7.24
N PHE A 41 -5.88 8.06 8.19
CA PHE A 41 -5.15 7.68 9.39
C PHE A 41 -3.96 6.78 9.08
N GLY A 42 -4.12 5.75 8.27
CA GLY A 42 -3.04 4.86 7.84
C GLY A 42 -1.92 5.61 7.14
N GLY A 43 -2.26 6.46 6.15
CA GLY A 43 -1.28 7.31 5.47
C GLY A 43 -0.58 8.29 6.42
N GLY A 44 -1.30 8.82 7.42
CA GLY A 44 -0.73 9.68 8.46
C GLY A 44 0.28 8.95 9.36
N ILE A 45 0.01 7.70 9.75
CA ILE A 45 0.95 6.88 10.54
C ILE A 45 2.20 6.60 9.72
N LEU A 46 2.05 6.16 8.47
CA LEU A 46 3.20 5.90 7.58
C LEU A 46 4.06 7.16 7.39
N PHE A 47 3.44 8.31 7.14
CA PHE A 47 4.15 9.57 7.01
C PHE A 47 4.90 9.95 8.30
N ALA A 48 4.26 9.77 9.46
CA ALA A 48 4.89 10.02 10.75
C ALA A 48 6.07 9.07 11.01
N ALA A 49 5.94 7.78 10.67
CA ALA A 49 7.02 6.81 10.80
C ALA A 49 8.21 7.17 9.90
N VAL A 50 7.96 7.56 8.65
CA VAL A 50 9.02 8.06 7.77
C VAL A 50 9.72 9.29 8.37
N ALA A 51 8.94 10.27 8.84
CA ALA A 51 9.49 11.52 9.33
C ALA A 51 10.20 11.42 10.69
N LEU A 52 9.79 10.49 11.56
CA LEU A 52 10.27 10.40 12.95
C LEU A 52 11.20 9.21 13.20
N GLU A 53 11.14 8.16 12.39
CA GLU A 53 12.00 6.97 12.52
C GLU A 53 13.03 6.94 11.38
N LEU A 54 12.59 6.91 10.12
CA LEU A 54 13.50 6.67 8.98
C LEU A 54 14.36 7.88 8.59
N VAL A 55 13.81 9.09 8.56
CA VAL A 55 14.56 10.29 8.17
C VAL A 55 15.63 10.68 9.17
N PRO A 56 15.37 10.73 10.49
CA PRO A 56 16.41 11.04 11.47
C PRO A 56 17.56 10.04 11.45
N GLU A 57 17.25 8.76 11.25
CA GLU A 57 18.26 7.71 11.13
C GLU A 57 19.12 7.88 9.88
N ALA A 58 18.48 8.08 8.72
CA ALA A 58 19.19 8.34 7.47
C ALA A 58 20.06 9.61 7.55
N ASP A 59 19.59 10.66 8.24
CA ASP A 59 20.35 11.87 8.50
C ASP A 59 21.58 11.62 9.39
N ALA A 60 21.46 10.73 10.37
CA ALA A 60 22.58 10.35 11.23
C ALA A 60 23.64 9.52 10.48
N GLU A 61 23.22 8.62 9.60
CA GLU A 61 24.12 7.75 8.85
C GLU A 61 24.79 8.43 7.64
N ALA A 62 24.01 9.16 6.83
CA ALA A 62 24.44 9.68 5.53
C ALA A 62 24.49 11.22 5.47
N GLY A 63 23.90 11.91 6.45
CA GLY A 63 23.77 13.36 6.47
C GLY A 63 22.59 13.88 5.65
N PRO A 64 22.06 15.06 5.99
CA PRO A 64 20.76 15.55 5.49
C PRO A 64 20.72 15.78 3.97
N GLY A 65 21.87 16.10 3.36
CA GLY A 65 21.96 16.30 1.91
C GLY A 65 21.73 15.00 1.14
N LEU A 66 22.33 13.89 1.59
CA LEU A 66 22.16 12.58 0.95
C LEU A 66 20.78 12.00 1.25
N THR A 67 20.27 12.16 2.46
CA THR A 67 18.89 11.78 2.81
C THR A 67 17.87 12.47 1.92
N ALA A 68 17.97 13.79 1.77
CA ALA A 68 17.07 14.55 0.91
C ALA A 68 17.14 14.09 -0.56
N LEU A 69 18.36 13.85 -1.07
CA LEU A 69 18.53 13.31 -2.43
C LEU A 69 17.94 11.90 -2.56
N GLY A 70 18.10 11.04 -1.56
CA GLY A 70 17.51 9.69 -1.51
C GLY A 70 15.99 9.73 -1.52
N LEU A 71 15.38 10.57 -0.68
CA LEU A 71 13.93 10.79 -0.65
C LEU A 71 13.40 11.30 -1.99
N ILE A 72 14.06 12.30 -2.59
CA ILE A 72 13.68 12.84 -3.89
C ILE A 72 13.81 11.76 -4.98
N ALA A 73 14.93 11.04 -5.01
CA ALA A 73 15.15 9.97 -5.97
C ALA A 73 14.09 8.86 -5.82
N GLY A 74 13.81 8.41 -4.60
CA GLY A 74 12.76 7.43 -4.32
C GLY A 74 11.38 7.91 -4.75
N ALA A 75 11.02 9.16 -4.44
CA ALA A 75 9.76 9.76 -4.88
C ALA A 75 9.65 9.84 -6.41
N LEU A 76 10.74 10.18 -7.11
CA LEU A 76 10.79 10.20 -8.57
C LEU A 76 10.65 8.79 -9.17
N VAL A 77 11.28 7.78 -8.56
CA VAL A 77 11.11 6.37 -8.96
C VAL A 77 9.66 5.94 -8.79
N TYR A 78 9.05 6.24 -7.64
CA TYR A 78 7.64 5.95 -7.37
C TYR A 78 6.70 6.61 -8.38
N VAL A 79 6.84 7.92 -8.58
CA VAL A 79 6.03 8.68 -9.55
C VAL A 79 6.25 8.18 -10.98
N GLY A 80 7.48 7.80 -11.32
CA GLY A 80 7.81 7.19 -12.61
C GLY A 80 7.11 5.84 -12.81
N ALA A 81 7.14 4.97 -11.79
CA ALA A 81 6.44 3.70 -11.80
C ALA A 81 4.93 3.89 -11.91
N ASP A 82 4.32 4.71 -11.05
CA ASP A 82 2.88 4.97 -11.10
C ASP A 82 2.46 5.56 -12.46
N ARG A 83 3.26 6.46 -13.04
CA ARG A 83 3.00 7.00 -14.38
C ARG A 83 3.10 5.93 -15.47
N PHE A 84 4.05 5.01 -15.36
CA PHE A 84 4.19 3.90 -16.31
C PHE A 84 3.00 2.95 -16.22
N LEU A 85 2.56 2.61 -15.01
CA LEU A 85 1.37 1.78 -14.78
C LEU A 85 0.08 2.48 -15.26
N ASN A 86 -0.05 3.79 -15.05
CA ASN A 86 -1.23 4.57 -15.43
C ASN A 86 -1.25 5.03 -16.91
N ARG A 87 -0.42 4.43 -17.77
CA ARG A 87 -0.33 4.81 -19.19
C ARG A 87 -1.54 4.38 -20.01
N ASP A 88 -2.16 3.27 -19.64
CA ASP A 88 -3.40 2.78 -20.24
C ASP A 88 -4.62 3.40 -19.54
N HIS A 89 -5.59 3.86 -20.32
CA HIS A 89 -6.82 4.47 -19.82
C HIS A 89 -7.63 3.49 -18.98
N ASP A 90 -7.68 2.22 -19.41
CA ASP A 90 -8.39 1.17 -18.68
C ASP A 90 -7.69 0.89 -17.34
N THR A 91 -6.37 0.68 -17.34
CA THR A 91 -5.60 0.50 -16.10
C THR A 91 -5.75 1.68 -15.14
N LYS A 92 -5.75 2.92 -15.66
CA LYS A 92 -5.94 4.13 -14.87
C LYS A 92 -7.31 4.17 -14.18
N MET A 93 -8.40 3.90 -14.91
CA MET A 93 -9.74 3.90 -14.33
C MET A 93 -9.89 2.83 -13.23
N MET A 94 -9.27 1.66 -13.43
CA MET A 94 -9.29 0.56 -12.48
C MET A 94 -8.52 0.87 -11.19
N ARG A 95 -7.34 1.50 -11.29
CA ARG A 95 -6.60 1.95 -10.09
C ARG A 95 -7.35 3.06 -9.36
N GLN A 96 -7.95 4.00 -10.10
CA GLN A 96 -8.76 5.06 -9.51
C GLN A 96 -9.99 4.52 -8.76
N SER A 97 -10.62 3.45 -9.25
CA SER A 97 -11.73 2.83 -8.54
C SER A 97 -11.28 2.13 -7.25
N ALA A 98 -10.11 1.47 -7.24
CA ALA A 98 -9.53 0.91 -6.03
C ALA A 98 -9.19 1.99 -4.97
N HIS A 99 -8.54 3.09 -5.37
CA HIS A 99 -8.27 4.22 -4.46
C HIS A 99 -9.56 4.93 -4.02
N ALA A 100 -10.57 5.02 -4.88
CA ALA A 100 -11.86 5.56 -4.50
C ALA A 100 -12.53 4.66 -3.45
N ALA A 101 -12.47 3.35 -3.62
CA ALA A 101 -13.05 2.38 -2.70
C ALA A 101 -12.38 2.39 -1.32
N SER A 102 -11.05 2.45 -1.25
CA SER A 102 -10.33 2.58 0.03
C SER A 102 -10.76 3.86 0.75
N ALA A 103 -10.87 4.99 0.02
CA ALA A 103 -11.30 6.27 0.58
C ALA A 103 -12.83 6.41 0.76
N GLY A 104 -13.62 5.34 0.57
CA GLY A 104 -15.09 5.39 0.70
C GLY A 104 -15.80 6.30 -0.31
N ARG A 105 -15.16 6.61 -1.43
CA ARG A 105 -15.71 7.41 -2.53
C ARG A 105 -16.46 6.53 -3.52
N GLU A 106 -17.22 7.19 -4.40
CA GLU A 106 -17.98 6.51 -5.44
C GLU A 106 -17.03 5.92 -6.49
N MET A 107 -17.18 4.63 -6.76
CA MET A 107 -16.36 3.90 -7.73
C MET A 107 -16.91 4.14 -9.13
N ALA A 108 -16.09 4.68 -10.03
CA ALA A 108 -16.43 4.72 -11.45
C ALA A 108 -16.15 3.33 -12.06
N MET A 109 -17.19 2.53 -12.26
CA MET A 109 -17.08 1.22 -12.91
C MET A 109 -17.26 1.38 -14.42
N PRO A 110 -16.29 0.95 -15.25
CA PRO A 110 -16.48 0.98 -16.70
C PRO A 110 -17.65 0.06 -17.09
N SER A 111 -18.71 0.67 -17.63
CA SER A 111 -19.89 -0.02 -18.12
C SER A 111 -19.68 -0.43 -19.58
N GLY A 112 -19.40 -1.71 -19.86
CA GLY A 112 -19.47 -2.22 -21.24
C GLY A 112 -18.80 -3.56 -21.54
N GLY A 113 -19.57 -4.67 -21.48
CA GLY A 113 -19.47 -5.91 -22.29
C GLY A 113 -18.13 -6.64 -22.51
N GLY A 114 -17.93 -7.80 -21.85
CA GLY A 114 -16.92 -8.84 -22.15
C GLY A 114 -16.13 -9.28 -20.89
N SER A 115 -16.56 -10.34 -20.19
CA SER A 115 -16.18 -10.55 -18.77
C SER A 115 -14.83 -11.24 -18.51
N GLY A 116 -14.33 -12.12 -19.38
CA GLY A 116 -13.14 -12.95 -19.05
C GLY A 116 -11.78 -12.22 -19.05
N SER A 117 -11.32 -11.72 -20.21
CA SER A 117 -9.98 -11.11 -20.30
C SER A 117 -9.83 -9.79 -19.55
N ARG A 118 -10.94 -9.07 -19.32
CA ARG A 118 -10.92 -7.79 -18.60
C ARG A 118 -10.89 -7.96 -17.09
N GLU A 119 -11.41 -9.06 -16.56
CA GLU A 119 -11.33 -9.38 -15.14
C GLU A 119 -9.90 -9.76 -14.74
N VAL A 120 -9.22 -10.54 -15.57
CA VAL A 120 -7.78 -10.83 -15.43
C VAL A 120 -6.96 -9.53 -15.51
N ALA A 121 -7.20 -8.68 -16.51
CA ALA A 121 -6.52 -7.39 -16.63
C ALA A 121 -6.79 -6.43 -15.45
N ARG A 122 -8.00 -6.48 -14.86
CA ARG A 122 -8.34 -5.73 -13.63
C ARG A 122 -7.49 -6.21 -12.45
N GLY A 123 -7.46 -7.52 -12.20
CA GLY A 123 -6.67 -8.11 -11.12
C GLY A 123 -5.18 -7.81 -11.26
N GLU A 124 -4.62 -7.93 -12.47
CA GLU A 124 -3.22 -7.63 -12.76
C GLU A 124 -2.87 -6.16 -12.48
N SER A 125 -3.72 -5.22 -12.90
CA SER A 125 -3.46 -3.78 -12.69
C SER A 125 -3.48 -3.35 -11.23
N ILE A 126 -4.38 -3.95 -10.44
CA ILE A 126 -4.52 -3.70 -9.01
C ILE A 126 -3.37 -4.36 -8.24
N ALA A 127 -3.03 -5.61 -8.59
CA ALA A 127 -1.89 -6.32 -8.01
C ALA A 127 -0.56 -5.60 -8.29
N ALA A 128 -0.39 -5.05 -9.50
CA ALA A 128 0.78 -4.25 -9.84
C ALA A 128 0.88 -2.97 -8.98
N GLY A 129 -0.25 -2.37 -8.58
CA GLY A 129 -0.27 -1.27 -7.61
C GLY A 129 0.20 -1.67 -6.23
N LEU A 130 -0.44 -2.69 -5.66
CA LEU A 130 -0.04 -3.23 -4.36
C LEU A 130 1.43 -3.65 -4.34
N PHE A 131 1.96 -4.14 -5.46
CA PHE A 131 3.39 -4.46 -5.56
C PHE A 131 4.28 -3.20 -5.54
N VAL A 132 3.91 -2.16 -6.29
CA VAL A 132 4.66 -0.90 -6.33
C VAL A 132 4.69 -0.21 -4.96
N ASP A 133 3.61 -0.30 -4.20
CA ASP A 133 3.52 0.26 -2.84
C ASP A 133 4.22 -0.66 -1.81
N GLY A 134 4.06 -1.99 -1.94
CA GLY A 134 4.59 -2.97 -0.99
C GLY A 134 6.12 -3.17 -1.03
N VAL A 135 6.78 -2.88 -2.16
CA VAL A 135 8.26 -2.95 -2.25
C VAL A 135 8.93 -1.91 -1.33
N PRO A 136 8.61 -0.59 -1.41
CA PRO A 136 9.10 0.40 -0.45
C PRO A 136 8.84 0.04 1.01
N GLU A 137 7.62 -0.43 1.34
CA GLU A 137 7.26 -0.83 2.72
C GLU A 137 8.09 -1.99 3.23
N SER A 138 8.31 -3.01 2.39
CA SER A 138 9.12 -4.18 2.73
C SER A 138 10.59 -3.82 2.96
N ILE A 139 11.14 -2.88 2.18
CA ILE A 139 12.49 -2.38 2.36
C ILE A 139 12.60 -1.62 3.69
N ALA A 140 11.66 -0.73 3.98
CA ALA A 140 11.65 0.07 5.19
C ALA A 140 11.61 -0.82 6.45
N LEU A 141 10.72 -1.81 6.48
CA LEU A 141 10.68 -2.80 7.57
C LEU A 141 11.94 -3.63 7.64
N GLY A 142 12.46 -4.11 6.50
CA GLY A 142 13.67 -4.90 6.45
C GLY A 142 14.87 -4.17 7.06
N LEU A 143 14.97 -2.85 6.83
CA LEU A 143 16.01 -2.00 7.40
C LEU A 143 15.89 -1.91 8.93
N THR A 144 14.69 -1.57 9.44
CA THR A 144 14.46 -1.50 10.90
C THR A 144 14.71 -2.85 11.61
N VAL A 145 14.29 -3.96 11.00
CA VAL A 145 14.57 -5.30 11.53
C VAL A 145 16.07 -5.61 11.54
N ALA A 146 16.81 -5.18 10.52
CA ALA A 146 18.25 -5.39 10.42
C ALA A 146 19.04 -4.58 11.48
N GLU A 147 18.55 -3.41 11.86
CA GLU A 147 19.09 -2.56 12.93
C GLU A 147 18.80 -3.13 14.33
N GLY A 148 17.89 -4.10 14.44
CA GLY A 148 17.55 -4.78 15.70
C GLY A 148 16.42 -4.12 16.47
N GLU A 149 15.87 -3.00 16.00
CA GLU A 149 14.70 -2.33 16.56
C GLU A 149 13.56 -2.29 15.54
N VAL A 150 12.44 -2.93 15.85
CA VAL A 150 11.24 -2.83 15.00
C VAL A 150 10.57 -1.50 15.30
N GLY A 151 10.60 -0.58 14.33
CA GLY A 151 9.83 0.66 14.37
C GLY A 151 8.34 0.36 14.53
N ILE A 152 7.81 0.50 15.75
CA ILE A 152 6.42 0.12 16.05
C ILE A 152 5.47 1.04 15.28
N ALA A 153 5.83 2.31 15.08
CA ALA A 153 5.02 3.22 14.27
C ALA A 153 5.05 2.81 12.80
N LEU A 154 6.22 2.46 12.26
CA LEU A 154 6.34 1.95 10.89
C LEU A 154 5.52 0.68 10.68
N LEU A 155 5.66 -0.30 11.56
CA LEU A 155 4.89 -1.55 11.49
C LEU A 155 3.38 -1.30 11.57
N ALA A 156 2.93 -0.47 12.52
CA ALA A 156 1.52 -0.14 12.67
C ALA A 156 0.98 0.58 11.42
N GLY A 157 1.76 1.52 10.86
CA GLY A 157 1.43 2.23 9.63
C GLY A 157 1.26 1.28 8.45
N ILE A 158 2.22 0.37 8.26
CA ILE A 158 2.22 -0.61 7.17
C ILE A 158 1.05 -1.58 7.31
N VAL A 159 0.76 -2.08 8.51
CA VAL A 159 -0.37 -3.00 8.74
C VAL A 159 -1.71 -2.32 8.45
N VAL A 160 -1.89 -1.08 8.94
CA VAL A 160 -3.13 -0.32 8.70
C VAL A 160 -3.26 0.06 7.22
N GLY A 161 -2.15 0.48 6.58
CA GLY A 161 -2.07 0.79 5.15
C GLY A 161 -2.49 -0.40 4.31
N ASN A 162 -1.79 -1.54 4.48
CA ASN A 162 -2.07 -2.78 3.77
C ASN A 162 -3.53 -3.26 3.94
N LEU A 163 -4.08 -3.15 5.16
CA LEU A 163 -5.47 -3.51 5.41
C LEU A 163 -6.46 -2.66 4.58
N VAL A 164 -6.25 -1.35 4.56
CA VAL A 164 -7.13 -0.40 3.86
C VAL A 164 -6.95 -0.47 2.34
N GLU A 165 -5.72 -0.66 1.88
CA GLU A 165 -5.39 -0.84 0.46
C GLU A 165 -5.94 -2.14 -0.08
N ALA A 166 -5.73 -3.26 0.61
CA ALA A 166 -6.31 -4.55 0.23
C ALA A 166 -7.84 -4.51 0.23
N TYR A 167 -8.45 -3.79 1.18
CA TYR A 167 -9.89 -3.54 1.15
C TYR A 167 -10.30 -2.80 -0.12
N GLY A 168 -9.64 -1.67 -0.44
CA GLY A 168 -9.94 -0.88 -1.63
C GLY A 168 -9.71 -1.63 -2.95
N ALA A 169 -8.66 -2.44 -3.02
CA ALA A 169 -8.32 -3.30 -4.14
C ALA A 169 -9.35 -4.41 -4.39
N ALA A 170 -9.88 -5.02 -3.32
CA ALA A 170 -10.85 -6.09 -3.42
C ALA A 170 -12.28 -5.58 -3.72
N GLN A 171 -12.65 -4.37 -3.31
CA GLN A 171 -14.01 -3.83 -3.51
C GLN A 171 -14.48 -3.83 -4.98
N PRO A 172 -13.70 -3.35 -5.98
CA PRO A 172 -14.10 -3.42 -7.39
C PRO A 172 -14.30 -4.84 -7.91
N ILE A 173 -13.53 -5.80 -7.38
CA ILE A 173 -13.62 -7.22 -7.75
C ILE A 173 -14.91 -7.81 -7.18
N VAL A 174 -15.13 -7.65 -5.87
CA VAL A 174 -16.33 -8.13 -5.16
C VAL A 174 -17.61 -7.48 -5.69
N ALA A 175 -17.57 -6.20 -6.06
CA ALA A 175 -18.71 -5.51 -6.64
C ALA A 175 -18.94 -5.83 -8.12
N GLY A 176 -17.91 -6.35 -8.81
CA GLY A 176 -17.94 -6.73 -10.22
C GLY A 176 -18.59 -8.09 -10.49
N GLY A 177 -18.66 -8.96 -9.48
CA GLY A 177 -19.18 -10.33 -9.58
C GLY A 177 -18.07 -11.33 -9.84
#